data_AF-A0A951R3D9-F1
#
_entry.id   AF-A0A951R3D9-F1
#
_cell.length_a   1.000
_cell.length_b   1.000
_cell.length_c   1.000
_cell.angle_alpha   90.00
_cell.angle_beta   90.00
_cell.angle_gamma   90.00
#
_symmetry.space_group_name_H-M   'P 1'
#
loop_
_entity.id
_entity.type
_entity.pdbx_description
1 polymer ?
#
loop_
_entity_poly.entity_id
_entity_poly.type
_entity_poly.pdbx_seq_one_letter_code
_entity_poly.pdbx_strand_id
1 'polypeptide(L)' 'MRKKLIIINGVMGVGKTSVSKALYKQLDNSFWLDGDNCWMMNPFEVTSENKYMVIDNITYLINNFIKNSKSKYIILNW' A
#
# COMPACT_ATOMS: atom_id res chain seq x y z
N MET A 1 18.59 6.30 9.27
CA MET A 1 17.37 6.04 10.08
C MET A 1 16.63 4.85 9.50
N ARG A 2 16.15 3.93 10.35
CA ARG A 2 15.40 2.74 9.89
C ARG A 2 13.95 3.13 9.57
N LYS A 3 13.51 2.86 8.34
CA LYS A 3 12.12 3.04 7.92
C LYS A 3 11.28 1.83 8.34
N LYS A 4 9.99 2.04 8.61
CA LYS A 4 9.06 0.98 9.01
C LYS A 4 8.01 0.76 7.92
N LEU A 5 7.95 -0.45 7.40
CA LEU A 5 6.84 -0.91 6.56
C LEU A 5 5.81 -1.61 7.46
N ILE A 6 4.59 -1.13 7.47
CA ILE A 6 3.45 -1.66 8.22
C ILE A 6 2.49 -2.26 7.19
N ILE A 7 2.22 -3.55 7.31
CA ILE A 7 1.30 -4.26 6.43
C ILE A 7 0.03 -4.57 7.22
N ILE A 8 -1.11 -4.06 6.75
CA ILE A 8 -2.42 -4.29 7.32
C ILE A 8 -3.19 -5.22 6.39
N ASN A 9 -3.39 -6.46 6.84
CA ASN A 9 -4.07 -7.51 6.06
C ASN A 9 -5.28 -8.05 6.85
N GLY A 10 -6.24 -8.63 6.14
CA GLY A 10 -7.47 -9.18 6.71
C GLY A 10 -8.57 -9.35 5.67
N VAL A 11 -9.68 -9.98 6.07
CA VAL A 11 -10.83 -10.21 5.18
C VAL A 11 -11.49 -8.91 4.72
N MET A 12 -12.24 -8.96 3.62
CA MET A 12 -13.00 -7.80 3.13
C MET A 12 -14.01 -7.33 4.20
N GLY A 13 -14.17 -6.01 4.35
CA GLY A 13 -15.10 -5.43 5.34
C GLY A 13 -14.60 -5.34 6.78
N VAL A 14 -13.43 -5.92 7.13
CA VAL A 14 -12.87 -5.88 8.50
C VAL A 14 -12.37 -4.48 8.93
N GLY A 15 -12.35 -3.51 8.02
CA GLY A 15 -11.98 -2.12 8.32
C GLY A 15 -10.52 -1.75 8.03
N LYS A 16 -9.79 -2.51 7.21
CA LYS A 16 -8.38 -2.23 6.85
C LYS A 16 -8.17 -0.79 6.36
N THR A 17 -8.92 -0.36 5.35
CA THR A 17 -8.85 0.99 4.77
C THR A 17 -9.12 2.06 5.84
N SER A 18 -10.09 1.84 6.74
CA SER A 18 -10.39 2.78 7.83
C SER A 18 -9.23 2.90 8.82
N VAL A 19 -8.61 1.78 9.21
CA VAL A 19 -7.44 1.77 10.11
C VAL A 19 -6.23 2.42 9.43
N SER A 20 -5.93 2.07 8.17
CA SER A 20 -4.84 2.68 7.41
C SER A 20 -5.02 4.19 7.28
N LYS A 21 -6.24 4.64 6.96
CA LYS A 21 -6.60 6.06 6.81
C LYS A 21 -6.41 6.84 8.11
N ALA A 22 -6.75 6.25 9.26
CA ALA A 22 -6.50 6.87 10.55
C ALA A 22 -5.00 6.90 10.89
N LEU A 23 -4.30 5.79 10.66
CA LEU A 23 -2.90 5.60 11.04
C LEU A 23 -1.96 6.54 10.28
N TYR A 24 -2.10 6.71 8.96
CA TYR A 24 -1.20 7.60 8.21
C TYR A 24 -1.37 9.06 8.62
N LYS A 25 -2.56 9.47 9.06
CA LYS A 25 -2.79 10.83 9.58
C LYS A 25 -2.21 11.06 10.97
N GLN A 26 -2.05 10.00 11.77
CA GLN A 26 -1.46 10.07 13.11
C GLN A 26 0.07 10.00 13.10
N LEU A 27 0.67 9.44 12.05
CA LEU A 27 2.12 9.24 11.94
C LEU A 27 2.76 10.33 11.08
N ASP A 28 3.70 11.08 11.68
CA ASP A 28 4.50 12.06 10.95
C ASP A 28 5.42 11.40 9.92
N ASN A 29 5.50 12.01 8.73
CA ASN A 29 6.28 11.53 7.59
C ASN A 29 5.93 10.09 7.19
N SER A 30 4.64 9.81 7.15
CA SER A 30 4.10 8.54 6.69
C SER A 30 3.63 8.62 5.24
N PHE A 31 3.65 7.47 4.57
CA PHE A 31 3.05 7.24 3.26
C PHE A 31 2.06 6.10 3.39
N TRP A 32 0.93 6.18 2.68
CA TRP A 32 -0.08 5.13 2.65
C TRP A 32 -0.32 4.68 1.21
N LEU A 33 -0.26 3.37 0.99
CA LEU A 33 -0.63 2.68 -0.22
C LEU A 33 -1.79 1.72 0.08
N ASP A 34 -2.93 1.96 -0.54
CA ASP A 34 -4.02 0.98 -0.61
C ASP A 34 -3.78 0.10 -1.83
N GLY A 35 -3.44 -1.18 -1.61
CA GLY A 35 -3.07 -2.09 -2.68
C GLY A 35 -4.24 -2.46 -3.60
N ASP A 36 -5.48 -2.35 -3.13
CA ASP A 36 -6.67 -2.54 -3.98
C ASP A 36 -6.73 -1.49 -5.10
N ASN A 37 -6.14 -0.30 -4.90
CA ASN A 37 -6.07 0.71 -5.96
C ASN A 37 -5.21 0.27 -7.15
N CYS A 38 -4.25 -0.63 -6.96
CA CYS A 38 -3.44 -1.16 -8.05
C CYS A 38 -4.25 -2.10 -8.96
N TRP A 39 -5.42 -2.56 -8.52
CA TRP A 39 -6.36 -3.37 -9.29
C TRP A 39 -7.44 -2.57 -10.02
N MET A 40 -7.44 -1.24 -9.95
CA MET A 40 -8.46 -0.37 -10.55
C MET A 40 -8.35 -0.34 -12.10
N MET A 41 -8.80 -1.41 -12.75
CA MET A 41 -8.83 -1.63 -14.19
C MET A 41 -10.24 -2.03 -14.67
N ASN A 42 -10.53 -1.85 -15.96
CA ASN A 42 -11.81 -2.23 -16.55
C ASN A 42 -11.59 -2.94 -17.91
N PRO A 43 -12.02 -4.21 -18.07
CA PRO A 43 -12.67 -5.05 -17.07
C PRO A 43 -11.73 -5.42 -15.91
N PHE A 44 -12.29 -5.69 -14.73
CA PHE A 44 -11.52 -6.26 -13.62
C PHE A 44 -11.24 -7.74 -13.91
N GLU A 45 -9.97 -8.07 -14.12
CA GLU A 45 -9.55 -9.43 -14.50
C GLU A 45 -8.37 -9.92 -13.67
N VAL A 46 -8.55 -11.09 -13.04
CA VAL A 46 -7.55 -11.70 -12.16
C VAL A 46 -6.74 -12.74 -12.93
N THR A 47 -5.90 -12.27 -13.85
CA THR A 47 -4.97 -13.11 -14.64
C THR A 47 -3.58 -13.15 -14.00
N SER A 48 -2.74 -14.11 -14.40
CA SER A 48 -1.33 -14.18 -13.94
C SER A 48 -0.53 -12.94 -14.34
N GLU A 49 -0.77 -12.43 -15.54
CA GLU A 49 -0.16 -11.19 -16.06
C GLU A 49 -0.56 -9.99 -15.19
N ASN A 50 -1.87 -9.81 -14.92
CA ASN A 50 -2.36 -8.70 -14.12
C ASN A 50 -1.87 -8.78 -12.67
N LYS A 51 -1.80 -9.98 -12.08
CA LYS A 51 -1.19 -10.17 -10.74
C LYS A 51 0.27 -9.71 -10.73
N TYR A 52 1.05 -10.09 -11.74
CA TYR A 52 2.45 -9.68 -11.84
C TYR A 52 2.58 -8.16 -11.95
N MET A 53 1.82 -7.54 -12.86
CA MET A 53 1.78 -6.09 -13.03
C MET A 53 1.40 -5.37 -11.72
N VAL A 54 0.37 -5.85 -11.02
CA VAL A 54 -0.08 -5.26 -9.75
C VAL A 54 1.00 -5.32 -8.68
N ILE A 55 1.67 -6.48 -8.52
CA ILE A 55 2.77 -6.63 -7.56
C ILE A 55 3.95 -5.74 -7.93
N ASP A 56 4.27 -5.61 -9.22
CA ASP A 56 5.34 -4.72 -9.67
C ASP A 56 5.02 -3.25 -9.38
N ASN A 57 3.77 -2.82 -9.63
CA ASN A 57 3.28 -1.48 -9.28
C ASN A 57 3.42 -1.18 -7.78
N ILE A 58 3.00 -2.11 -6.91
CA ILE A 58 3.14 -1.98 -5.45
C ILE A 58 4.61 -1.87 -5.06
N THR A 59 5.45 -2.73 -5.63
CA THR A 59 6.90 -2.77 -5.36
C THR A 59 7.57 -1.47 -5.78
N TYR A 60 7.21 -0.92 -6.95
CA TYR A 60 7.70 0.35 -7.44
C TYR A 60 7.33 1.51 -6.50
N LEU A 61 6.06 1.60 -6.09
CA LEU A 61 5.58 2.65 -5.19
C LEU A 61 6.26 2.57 -3.82
N ILE A 62 6.34 1.38 -3.23
CA ILE A 62 7.04 1.16 -1.95
C ILE A 62 8.50 1.58 -2.06
N ASN A 63 9.19 1.20 -3.14
CA ASN A 63 10.58 1.59 -3.37
C ASN A 63 10.75 3.11 -3.47
N ASN A 64 9.81 3.82 -4.10
CA ASN A 64 9.83 5.29 -4.13
C ASN A 64 9.64 5.90 -2.73
N PHE A 65 8.74 5.37 -1.91
CA PHE A 65 8.59 5.81 -0.52
C PHE A 65 9.85 5.49 0.32
N ILE A 66 10.51 4.35 0.07
CA ILE A 66 11.78 3.98 0.69
C ILE A 66 12.93 4.90 0.24
N LYS A 67 12.89 5.48 -0.97
CA LYS A 67 13.91 6.44 -1.42
C LYS A 67 13.69 7.85 -0.89
N ASN A 68 12.44 8.24 -0.60
CA ASN A 68 12.11 9.56 -0.08
C ASN A 68 12.82 9.86 1.26
N SER A 69 13.61 10.92 1.34
CA SER A 69 14.45 11.24 2.51
C SER A 69 13.67 11.51 3.80
N LYS A 70 12.41 11.96 3.69
CA LYS A 70 11.54 12.23 4.86
C LYS A 70 10.81 10.99 5.36
N SER A 71 10.64 9.96 4.53
CA SER A 71 9.86 8.76 4.87
C SER A 71 10.35 8.08 6.16
N LYS A 72 9.42 7.90 7.10
CA LYS A 72 9.62 7.13 8.34
C LYS A 72 8.73 5.90 8.41
N TYR A 73 7.47 6.03 7.97
CA TYR A 73 6.45 4.99 8.02
C TYR A 73 5.85 4.80 6.63
N ILE A 74 5.70 3.56 6.19
CA ILE A 74 5.01 3.19 4.96
C ILE A 74 3.93 2.21 5.37
N ILE A 75 2.68 2.54 5.08
CA ILE A 75 1.53 1.71 5.40
C ILE A 75 1.04 1.11 4.09
N LEU A 76 1.02 -0.21 4.00
CA LEU A 76 0.39 -0.95 2.93
C LEU A 76 -0.83 -1.67 3.50
N ASN A 77 -2.00 -1.50 2.89
CA ASN A 77 -3.10 -2.44 3.13
C ASN A 77 -3.38 -3.31 1.91
N TRP A 78 -3.79 -4.54 2.19
CA TRP A 78 -4.15 -5.59 1.25
C TRP A 78 -5.29 -6.42 1.85
#